data_AF-A0A136KI59-F1
#
_entry.id   AF-A0A136KI59-F1
#
_cell.length_a   1.000
_cell.length_b   1.000
_cell.length_c   1.000
_cell.angle_alpha   90.00
_cell.angle_beta   90.00
_cell.angle_gamma   90.00
#
_symmetry.space_group_name_H-M   'P 1'
#
loop_
_entity.id
_entity.type
_entity.pdbx_description
1 polymer ?
#
loop_
_entity_poly.entity_id
_entity_poly.type
_entity_poly.pdbx_seq_one_letter_code
_entity_poly.pdbx_strand_id
1 'polypeptide(L)'
;MKSYLLSSLIFLPWVLFVIPRVLGSSSSFWIPQMTWMQLFLLPFSLLTSYDSFWNYYDRYRIVTNVALIGILLVLLMLPYKMKGLVKGLKAYLLIWGLVVPLVVAGISFVKPIFVVRYVLFSTYGLLFLYIYLIKESMVSSKLKVGMGLILLLLLGHFDYYMIQFRQRNEAKTYMKILETSLKKGDELVLQSSTPYFVVRYYIPDAHVKIDSQEKDVPQYVGKVLIPKDAYGRSELVYPNKSFYIDAQRIQVNSLF
;
A
#
# COMPACT_ATOMS: atom_id res chain seq x y z
N MET A 1 -32.39 -5.42 -19.53
CA MET A 1 -31.05 -5.62 -20.12
C MET A 1 -30.43 -4.23 -20.29
N LYS A 2 -29.55 -3.73 -19.43
CA LYS A 2 -29.21 -4.04 -18.01
C LYS A 2 -28.17 -2.97 -17.64
N SER A 3 -28.35 -2.18 -16.59
CA SER A 3 -27.49 -1.02 -16.25
C SER A 3 -25.98 -1.33 -16.28
N TYR A 4 -25.60 -2.58 -16.02
CA TYR A 4 -24.24 -3.10 -16.15
C TYR A 4 -23.60 -2.87 -17.53
N LEU A 5 -24.34 -3.01 -18.63
CA LEU A 5 -23.81 -2.77 -19.99
C LEU A 5 -23.45 -1.28 -20.19
N LEU A 6 -24.31 -0.39 -19.70
CA LEU A 6 -24.06 1.05 -19.76
C LEU A 6 -22.86 1.44 -18.88
N SER A 7 -22.77 0.87 -17.67
CA SER A 7 -21.61 1.06 -16.79
C SER A 7 -20.31 0.57 -17.45
N SER A 8 -20.32 -0.58 -18.13
CA SER A 8 -19.16 -1.08 -18.86
C SER A 8 -18.78 -0.21 -20.06
N LEU A 9 -19.78 0.30 -20.80
CA LEU A 9 -19.56 1.18 -21.96
C LEU A 9 -18.90 2.51 -21.57
N ILE A 10 -19.27 3.10 -20.43
CA ILE A 10 -18.67 4.35 -19.93
C ILE A 10 -17.17 4.17 -19.63
N PHE A 11 -16.74 2.95 -19.25
CA PHE A 11 -15.33 2.65 -19.00
C PHE A 11 -14.53 2.31 -20.27
N LEU A 12 -15.19 2.07 -21.41
CA LEU A 12 -14.52 1.63 -22.64
C LEU A 12 -13.41 2.58 -23.13
N PRO A 13 -13.60 3.92 -23.14
CA PRO A 13 -12.53 4.85 -23.57
C PRO A 13 -11.27 4.73 -22.71
N TRP A 14 -11.44 4.53 -21.40
CA TRP A 14 -10.33 4.34 -20.47
C TRP A 14 -9.60 3.02 -20.73
N VAL A 15 -10.35 1.94 -20.95
CA VAL A 15 -9.76 0.61 -21.27
C VAL A 15 -8.91 0.71 -22.54
N LEU A 16 -9.44 1.33 -23.60
CA LEU A 16 -8.75 1.51 -24.87
C LEU A 16 -7.51 2.42 -24.75
N PHE A 17 -7.55 3.41 -23.87
CA PHE A 17 -6.42 4.32 -23.65
C PHE A 17 -5.32 3.70 -22.77
N VAL A 18 -5.70 3.00 -21.69
CA VAL A 18 -4.78 2.50 -20.66
C VAL A 18 -4.09 1.22 -21.10
N ILE A 19 -4.81 0.26 -21.67
CA ILE A 19 -4.27 -1.08 -21.99
C ILE A 19 -3.03 -0.99 -22.90
N PRO A 20 -3.04 -0.27 -24.04
CA PRO A 20 -1.88 -0.22 -24.92
C PRO A 20 -0.64 0.40 -24.27
N ARG A 21 -0.84 1.42 -23.41
CA ARG A 21 0.25 2.11 -22.70
C ARG A 21 0.87 1.23 -21.61
N VAL A 22 0.04 0.51 -20.86
CA VAL A 22 0.50 -0.41 -19.82
C VAL A 22 1.18 -1.64 -20.42
N LEU A 23 0.64 -2.19 -21.50
CA LEU A 23 1.23 -3.37 -22.16
C LEU A 23 2.51 -3.01 -22.94
N GLY A 24 2.56 -1.82 -23.53
CA GLY A 24 3.67 -1.36 -24.37
C GLY A 24 4.87 -0.78 -23.60
N SER A 25 4.75 -0.44 -22.31
CA SER A 25 5.90 0.02 -21.52
C SER A 25 6.76 -1.16 -21.09
N SER A 26 7.97 -1.27 -21.65
CA SER A 26 9.01 -2.21 -21.23
C SER A 26 9.94 -1.66 -20.14
N SER A 27 9.69 -0.43 -19.66
CA SER A 27 10.47 0.21 -18.61
C SER A 27 10.33 -0.54 -17.27
N SER A 28 11.38 -0.52 -16.45
CA SER A 28 11.34 -0.99 -15.08
C SER A 28 10.16 -0.33 -14.35
N PHE A 29 9.23 -1.14 -13.84
CA PHE A 29 8.11 -0.66 -13.02
C PHE A 29 8.55 -0.64 -11.55
N TRP A 30 8.01 0.29 -10.76
CA TRP A 30 8.36 0.40 -9.34
C TRP A 30 7.78 -0.71 -8.46
N ILE A 31 6.75 -1.40 -8.96
CA ILE A 31 6.22 -2.60 -8.31
C ILE A 31 7.17 -3.76 -8.64
N PRO A 32 7.62 -4.54 -7.65
CA PRO A 32 8.34 -5.77 -7.92
C PRO A 32 7.40 -6.84 -8.49
N GLN A 33 7.96 -7.83 -9.18
CA GLN A 33 7.18 -9.00 -9.57
C GLN A 33 6.67 -9.75 -8.33
N MET A 34 5.51 -10.39 -8.48
CA MET A 34 4.90 -11.18 -7.41
C MET A 34 5.76 -12.40 -7.10
N THR A 35 6.00 -12.64 -5.82
CA THR A 35 6.66 -13.85 -5.34
C THR A 35 5.64 -14.83 -4.75
N TRP A 36 5.99 -16.11 -4.68
CA TRP A 36 5.17 -17.12 -4.01
C TRP A 36 4.89 -16.78 -2.54
N MET A 37 5.86 -16.16 -1.86
CA MET A 37 5.68 -15.70 -0.47
C MET A 37 4.62 -14.60 -0.38
N GLN A 38 4.63 -13.63 -1.29
CA GLN A 38 3.62 -12.57 -1.32
C GLN A 38 2.23 -13.10 -1.68
N LEU A 39 2.15 -14.07 -2.61
CA LEU A 39 0.89 -14.75 -2.92
C LEU A 39 0.35 -15.50 -1.69
N PHE A 40 1.22 -16.24 -0.98
CA PHE A 40 0.83 -16.94 0.24
C PHE A 40 0.32 -15.99 1.32
N LEU A 41 0.99 -14.84 1.52
CA LEU A 41 0.64 -13.82 2.51
C LEU A 41 -0.54 -12.93 2.08
N LEU A 42 -1.15 -13.18 0.92
CA LEU A 42 -2.20 -12.34 0.37
C LEU A 42 -3.40 -12.13 1.34
N PRO A 43 -3.97 -13.15 2.00
CA PRO A 43 -5.07 -12.95 2.95
C PRO A 43 -4.70 -12.01 4.10
N PHE A 44 -3.51 -12.18 4.67
CA PHE A 44 -2.97 -11.29 5.68
C PHE A 44 -2.83 -9.86 5.16
N SER A 45 -2.19 -9.68 4.00
CA SER A 45 -1.99 -8.37 3.39
C SER A 45 -3.30 -7.66 3.08
N LEU A 46 -4.33 -8.39 2.60
CA LEU A 46 -5.64 -7.83 2.32
C LEU A 46 -6.35 -7.35 3.59
N LEU A 47 -6.38 -8.17 4.65
CA LEU A 47 -7.12 -7.84 5.87
C LEU A 47 -6.43 -6.78 6.73
N THR A 48 -5.10 -6.73 6.72
CA THR A 48 -4.34 -5.82 7.58
C THR A 48 -3.88 -4.57 6.84
N SER A 49 -3.95 -4.56 5.51
CA SER A 49 -3.30 -3.54 4.66
C SER A 49 -1.81 -3.34 4.99
N TYR A 50 -1.17 -4.37 5.57
CA TYR A 50 0.23 -4.34 5.94
C TYR A 50 1.11 -4.39 4.69
N ASP A 51 2.07 -3.48 4.67
CA ASP A 51 3.10 -3.36 3.65
C ASP A 51 4.45 -3.53 4.34
N SER A 52 5.37 -4.29 3.76
CA SER A 52 6.59 -4.78 4.43
C SER A 52 7.60 -3.69 4.82
N PHE A 53 7.31 -2.42 4.52
CA PHE A 53 8.17 -1.28 4.85
C PHE A 53 8.38 -1.08 6.36
N TRP A 54 7.54 -1.67 7.24
CA TRP A 54 7.51 -1.32 8.66
C TRP A 54 8.20 -2.32 9.59
N ASN A 55 8.64 -3.49 9.09
CA ASN A 55 9.37 -4.59 9.77
C ASN A 55 8.80 -5.15 11.10
N TYR A 56 7.92 -4.43 11.82
CA TYR A 56 7.44 -4.81 13.16
C TYR A 56 6.64 -6.12 13.14
N TYR A 57 5.73 -6.26 12.19
CA TYR A 57 4.89 -7.45 12.04
C TYR A 57 5.52 -8.55 11.18
N ASP A 58 6.74 -8.37 10.68
CA ASP A 58 7.36 -9.38 9.83
C ASP A 58 7.56 -10.73 10.53
N ARG A 59 7.77 -10.71 11.86
CA ARG A 59 7.85 -11.92 12.67
C ARG A 59 6.50 -12.65 12.79
N TYR A 60 5.39 -11.91 12.81
CA TYR A 60 4.07 -12.47 13.08
C TYR A 60 3.24 -12.72 11.82
N ARG A 61 3.58 -12.10 10.68
CA ARG A 61 2.79 -12.16 9.43
C ARG A 61 2.50 -13.59 8.98
N ILE A 62 3.47 -14.50 9.08
CA ILE A 62 3.29 -15.90 8.65
C ILE A 62 2.29 -16.62 9.57
N VAL A 63 2.47 -16.52 10.89
CA VAL A 63 1.60 -17.18 11.87
C VAL A 63 0.17 -16.64 11.77
N THR A 64 0.02 -15.31 11.69
CA THR A 64 -1.29 -14.68 11.50
C THR A 64 -1.92 -15.10 10.17
N ASN A 65 -1.15 -15.13 9.08
CA ASN A 65 -1.66 -15.57 7.78
C ASN A 65 -2.15 -17.01 7.79
N VAL A 66 -1.38 -17.93 8.39
CA VAL A 66 -1.77 -19.34 8.57
C VAL A 66 -3.05 -19.44 9.39
N ALA A 67 -3.16 -18.67 10.48
CA ALA A 67 -4.38 -18.63 11.29
C ALA A 67 -5.59 -18.12 10.49
N LEU A 68 -5.43 -17.04 9.71
CA LEU A 68 -6.49 -16.48 8.86
C LEU A 68 -6.96 -17.47 7.80
N ILE A 69 -6.02 -18.13 7.11
CA ILE A 69 -6.33 -19.18 6.12
C ILE A 69 -7.01 -20.36 6.81
N GLY A 70 -6.49 -20.83 7.94
CA GLY A 70 -7.06 -21.93 8.71
C GLY A 70 -8.50 -21.65 9.14
N ILE A 71 -8.77 -20.46 9.69
CA ILE A 71 -10.13 -20.02 10.06
C ILE A 71 -11.03 -20.00 8.82
N LEU A 72 -10.55 -19.46 7.69
CA LEU A 72 -11.33 -19.41 6.45
C LEU A 72 -11.67 -20.83 5.95
N LEU A 73 -10.71 -21.74 5.92
CA LEU A 73 -10.91 -23.13 5.49
C LEU A 73 -11.88 -23.88 6.40
N VAL A 74 -11.70 -23.76 7.72
CA VAL A 74 -12.64 -24.34 8.71
C VAL A 74 -14.03 -23.79 8.47
N LEU A 75 -14.16 -22.46 8.36
CA LEU A 75 -15.44 -21.82 8.08
C LEU A 75 -16.07 -22.37 6.81
N LEU A 76 -15.30 -22.51 5.71
CA LEU A 76 -15.75 -23.04 4.42
C LEU A 76 -16.27 -24.48 4.47
N MET A 77 -15.73 -25.30 5.38
CA MET A 77 -16.09 -26.71 5.58
C MET A 77 -17.29 -26.92 6.51
N LEU A 78 -17.68 -25.93 7.31
CA LEU A 78 -18.82 -26.05 8.22
C LEU A 78 -20.14 -26.23 7.45
N PRO A 79 -21.11 -26.98 8.00
CA PRO A 79 -22.46 -27.02 7.44
C PRO A 79 -23.15 -25.66 7.56
N TYR A 80 -23.93 -25.28 6.55
CA TYR A 80 -24.61 -23.97 6.48
C TYR A 80 -26.12 -24.09 6.40
N LYS A 81 -26.82 -23.16 7.06
CA LYS A 81 -28.26 -23.00 6.86
C LYS A 81 -28.48 -22.24 5.56
N MET A 82 -28.87 -22.93 4.49
CA MET A 82 -29.26 -22.27 3.23
C MET A 82 -30.66 -21.65 3.31
N LYS A 83 -30.97 -20.92 4.38
CA LYS A 83 -32.29 -20.27 4.56
C LYS A 83 -32.20 -18.78 4.20
N GLY A 84 -32.87 -18.38 3.11
CA GLY A 84 -33.35 -17.01 2.91
C GLY A 84 -32.37 -15.93 2.43
N LEU A 85 -31.06 -16.18 2.38
CA LEU A 85 -30.12 -15.22 1.76
C LEU A 85 -30.11 -15.35 0.24
N VAL A 86 -29.93 -14.19 -0.43
CA VAL A 86 -29.88 -14.05 -1.89
C VAL A 86 -29.09 -15.21 -2.51
N LYS A 87 -29.76 -15.99 -3.37
CA LYS A 87 -29.15 -17.14 -4.06
C LYS A 87 -27.86 -16.68 -4.73
N GLY A 88 -26.74 -17.27 -4.32
CA GLY A 88 -25.42 -16.94 -4.86
C GLY A 88 -24.60 -15.89 -4.08
N LEU A 89 -25.09 -15.32 -2.98
CA LEU A 89 -24.32 -14.33 -2.20
C LEU A 89 -22.93 -14.85 -1.77
N LYS A 90 -22.85 -16.11 -1.30
CA LYS A 90 -21.56 -16.77 -0.98
C LYS A 90 -20.59 -16.74 -2.17
N ALA A 91 -21.10 -17.03 -3.37
CA ALA A 91 -20.29 -17.03 -4.59
C ALA A 91 -19.84 -15.60 -4.95
N TYR A 92 -20.71 -14.61 -4.84
CA TYR A 92 -20.33 -13.20 -5.06
C TYR A 92 -19.25 -12.73 -4.08
N LEU A 93 -19.37 -13.08 -2.80
CA LEU A 93 -18.37 -12.74 -1.77
C LEU A 93 -17.03 -13.48 -2.00
N LEU A 94 -17.06 -14.74 -2.43
CA LEU A 94 -15.85 -15.47 -2.83
C LEU A 94 -15.18 -14.84 -4.04
N ILE A 95 -15.96 -14.46 -5.05
CA ILE A 95 -15.43 -13.82 -6.25
C ILE A 95 -14.79 -12.48 -5.87
N TRP A 96 -15.53 -11.63 -5.14
CA TRP A 96 -15.07 -10.30 -4.77
C TRP A 96 -13.89 -10.32 -3.79
N GLY A 97 -13.97 -11.11 -2.73
CA GLY A 97 -12.98 -11.13 -1.65
C GLY A 97 -11.74 -11.98 -1.93
N LEU A 98 -11.81 -12.96 -2.84
CA LEU A 98 -10.73 -13.93 -3.05
C LEU A 98 -10.32 -14.05 -4.52
N VAL A 99 -11.26 -14.29 -5.43
CA VAL A 99 -10.93 -14.55 -6.85
C VAL A 99 -10.31 -13.33 -7.50
N VAL A 100 -10.92 -12.15 -7.36
CA VAL A 100 -10.41 -10.91 -7.95
C VAL A 100 -8.96 -10.60 -7.51
N PRO A 101 -8.63 -10.52 -6.20
CA PRO A 101 -7.25 -10.26 -5.80
C PRO A 101 -6.29 -11.38 -6.21
N LEU A 102 -6.72 -12.65 -6.25
CA LEU A 102 -5.90 -13.76 -6.75
C LEU A 102 -5.59 -13.66 -8.24
N VAL A 103 -6.55 -13.20 -9.06
CA VAL A 103 -6.33 -12.97 -10.49
C VAL A 103 -5.31 -11.85 -10.70
N VAL A 104 -5.45 -10.73 -9.98
CA VAL A 104 -4.47 -9.62 -10.05
C VAL A 104 -3.09 -10.09 -9.58
N ALA A 105 -3.02 -10.85 -8.49
CA ALA A 105 -1.80 -11.46 -8.00
C ALA A 105 -1.16 -12.42 -9.02
N GLY A 106 -1.97 -13.26 -9.68
CA GLY A 106 -1.55 -14.21 -10.71
C GLY A 106 -0.95 -13.52 -11.94
N ILE A 107 -1.63 -12.49 -12.45
CA ILE A 107 -1.09 -11.65 -13.53
C ILE A 107 0.24 -11.02 -13.10
N SER A 108 0.38 -10.70 -11.81
CA SER A 108 1.56 -10.04 -11.26
C SER A 108 2.84 -10.87 -11.19
N PHE A 109 2.77 -12.18 -11.47
CA PHE A 109 3.97 -12.99 -11.72
C PHE A 109 4.64 -12.65 -13.04
N VAL A 110 3.87 -12.22 -14.06
CA VAL A 110 4.38 -11.89 -15.39
C VAL A 110 4.53 -10.37 -15.56
N LYS A 111 3.55 -9.61 -15.07
CA LYS A 111 3.50 -8.14 -15.21
C LYS A 111 3.36 -7.50 -13.84
N PRO A 112 4.36 -6.78 -13.30
CA PRO A 112 4.32 -6.30 -11.91
C PRO A 112 3.25 -5.22 -11.70
N ILE A 113 2.04 -5.66 -11.38
CA ILE A 113 0.85 -4.81 -11.21
C ILE A 113 0.25 -4.92 -9.81
N PHE A 114 0.66 -5.91 -9.02
CA PHE A 114 0.09 -6.16 -7.72
C PHE A 114 0.67 -5.21 -6.67
N VAL A 115 -0.19 -4.33 -6.17
CA VAL A 115 0.04 -3.65 -4.90
C VAL A 115 -1.23 -3.81 -4.09
N VAL A 116 -1.07 -4.13 -2.81
CA VAL A 116 -2.18 -4.32 -1.86
C VAL A 116 -3.18 -3.16 -1.94
N ARG A 117 -2.70 -1.92 -2.10
CA ARG A 117 -3.55 -0.73 -2.20
C ARG A 117 -4.49 -0.72 -3.42
N TYR A 118 -4.17 -1.42 -4.50
CA TYR A 118 -5.02 -1.52 -5.69
C TYR A 118 -6.15 -2.54 -5.52
N VAL A 119 -6.00 -3.47 -4.57
CA VAL A 119 -6.99 -4.50 -4.26
C VAL A 119 -7.66 -4.27 -2.90
N LEU A 120 -7.49 -3.10 -2.29
CA LEU A 120 -8.12 -2.71 -1.01
C LEU A 120 -9.65 -2.90 -1.02
N PHE A 121 -10.30 -2.71 -2.17
CA PHE A 121 -11.74 -2.94 -2.29
C PHE A 121 -12.13 -4.41 -2.02
N SER A 122 -11.22 -5.37 -2.24
CA SER A 122 -11.45 -6.79 -1.97
C SER A 122 -11.36 -7.14 -0.49
N THR A 123 -10.70 -6.31 0.33
CA THR A 123 -10.66 -6.45 1.80
C THR A 123 -12.07 -6.49 2.39
N TYR A 124 -12.96 -5.63 1.92
CA TYR A 124 -14.37 -5.62 2.36
C TYR A 124 -15.10 -6.88 1.93
N GLY A 125 -14.87 -7.37 0.71
CA GLY A 125 -15.43 -8.62 0.21
C GLY A 125 -15.00 -9.81 1.06
N LEU A 126 -13.71 -9.87 1.44
CA LEU A 126 -13.15 -10.91 2.30
C LEU A 126 -13.71 -10.81 3.73
N LEU A 127 -13.78 -9.61 4.31
CA LEU A 127 -14.37 -9.39 5.63
C LEU A 127 -15.84 -9.82 5.68
N PHE A 128 -16.64 -9.41 4.69
CA PHE A 128 -18.04 -9.82 4.59
C PHE A 128 -18.17 -11.32 4.34
N LEU A 129 -17.23 -11.95 3.63
CA LEU A 129 -17.17 -13.40 3.53
C LEU A 129 -17.02 -14.04 4.91
N TYR A 130 -16.04 -13.62 5.74
CA TYR A 130 -15.89 -14.16 7.10
C TYR A 130 -17.18 -14.00 7.93
N ILE A 131 -17.77 -12.80 7.93
CA ILE A 131 -19.00 -12.50 8.68
C ILE A 131 -20.16 -13.38 8.19
N TYR A 132 -20.32 -13.50 6.87
CA TYR A 132 -21.35 -14.34 6.25
C TYR A 132 -21.18 -15.81 6.65
N LEU A 133 -19.97 -16.36 6.55
CA LEU A 133 -19.70 -17.76 6.88
C LEU A 133 -19.93 -18.04 8.38
N ILE A 134 -19.51 -17.14 9.27
CA ILE A 134 -19.78 -17.26 10.72
C ILE A 134 -21.29 -17.23 10.97
N LYS A 135 -22.00 -16.25 10.40
CA LYS A 135 -23.45 -16.06 10.61
C LYS A 135 -24.26 -17.27 10.13
N GLU A 136 -23.98 -17.77 8.92
CA GLU A 136 -24.76 -18.82 8.27
C GLU A 136 -24.34 -20.24 8.66
N SER A 137 -23.20 -20.41 9.34
CA SER A 137 -22.78 -21.71 9.87
C SER A 137 -23.82 -22.28 10.84
N MET A 138 -23.91 -23.61 10.93
CA MET A 138 -24.83 -24.29 11.86
C MET A 138 -24.30 -24.38 13.30
N VAL A 139 -23.16 -23.76 13.62
CA VAL A 139 -22.57 -23.80 14.96
C VAL A 139 -23.41 -23.04 15.99
N SER A 140 -23.15 -23.29 17.28
CA SER A 140 -23.88 -22.64 18.37
C SER A 140 -23.70 -21.12 18.37
N SER A 141 -24.72 -20.38 18.80
CA SER A 141 -24.67 -18.90 18.85
C SER A 141 -23.52 -18.37 19.71
N LYS A 142 -23.19 -19.07 20.81
CA LYS A 142 -22.04 -18.73 21.67
C LYS A 142 -20.73 -18.80 20.90
N LEU A 143 -20.54 -19.85 20.10
CA LEU A 143 -19.34 -20.00 19.27
C LEU A 143 -19.26 -18.91 18.20
N LYS A 144 -20.38 -18.57 17.55
CA LYS A 144 -20.42 -17.47 16.56
C LYS A 144 -19.98 -16.15 17.15
N VAL A 145 -20.47 -15.81 18.35
CA VAL A 145 -20.06 -14.60 19.07
C VAL A 145 -18.56 -14.65 19.38
N GLY A 146 -18.06 -15.78 19.89
CA GLY A 146 -16.63 -15.96 20.15
C GLY A 146 -15.77 -15.76 18.89
N MET A 147 -16.14 -16.37 17.77
CA MET A 147 -15.44 -16.21 16.49
C MET A 147 -15.49 -14.76 15.98
N GLY A 148 -16.64 -14.10 16.09
CA GLY A 148 -16.79 -12.69 15.74
C GLY A 148 -15.92 -11.77 16.59
N LEU A 149 -15.85 -12.01 17.91
CA LEU A 149 -14.99 -11.27 18.82
C LEU A 149 -13.50 -11.50 18.51
N ILE A 150 -13.09 -12.73 18.23
CA ILE A 150 -11.70 -13.04 17.83
C ILE A 150 -11.34 -12.28 16.55
N LEU A 151 -12.21 -12.29 15.54
CA LEU A 151 -11.99 -11.57 14.29
C LEU A 151 -11.89 -10.06 14.53
N LEU A 152 -12.78 -9.49 15.35
CA LEU A 152 -12.77 -8.07 15.70
C LEU A 152 -11.51 -7.66 16.45
N LEU A 153 -11.10 -8.45 17.44
CA LEU A 153 -9.89 -8.20 18.23
C LEU A 153 -8.63 -8.28 17.36
N LEU A 154 -8.57 -9.27 16.46
CA LEU A 154 -7.45 -9.42 15.53
C LEU A 154 -7.34 -8.20 14.61
N LEU A 155 -8.44 -7.78 13.97
CA LEU A 155 -8.45 -6.63 13.08
C LEU A 155 -8.17 -5.32 13.83
N GLY A 156 -8.84 -5.11 14.97
CA GLY A 156 -8.65 -3.93 15.82
C GLY A 156 -7.22 -3.80 16.35
N HIS A 157 -6.57 -4.92 16.67
CA HIS A 157 -5.15 -4.93 17.00
C HIS A 157 -4.30 -4.41 15.84
N PHE A 158 -4.49 -4.95 14.63
CA PHE A 158 -3.74 -4.48 13.46
C PHE A 158 -4.01 -3.01 13.16
N ASP A 159 -5.26 -2.57 13.17
CA ASP A 159 -5.61 -1.17 12.91
C ASP A 159 -4.99 -0.22 13.95
N TYR A 160 -5.05 -0.59 15.24
CA TYR A 160 -4.45 0.21 16.32
C TYR A 160 -2.95 0.41 16.08
N TYR A 161 -2.21 -0.68 15.86
CA TYR A 161 -0.77 -0.57 15.64
C TYR A 161 -0.43 0.09 14.32
N MET A 162 -1.19 -0.16 13.26
CA MET A 162 -1.00 0.53 11.98
C MET A 162 -1.20 2.03 12.12
N ILE A 163 -2.17 2.48 12.92
CA ILE A 163 -2.33 3.91 13.24
C ILE A 163 -1.08 4.42 13.97
N GLN A 164 -0.63 3.73 15.03
CA GLN A 164 0.54 4.14 15.81
C GLN A 164 1.82 4.23 14.96
N PHE A 165 2.11 3.23 14.14
CA PHE A 165 3.30 3.21 13.29
C PHE A 165 3.20 4.12 12.06
N ARG A 166 1.99 4.41 11.57
CA ARG A 166 1.79 5.35 10.44
C ARG A 166 1.63 6.80 10.87
N GLN A 167 1.71 7.15 12.17
CA GLN A 167 1.63 8.54 12.60
C GLN A 167 2.83 9.32 12.05
N ARG A 168 2.61 10.02 10.93
CA ARG A 168 3.58 10.93 10.29
C ARG A 168 3.76 12.26 11.04
N ASN A 169 3.41 12.31 12.33
CA ASN A 169 3.47 13.53 13.15
C ASN A 169 4.89 14.12 13.23
N GLU A 170 5.88 13.27 13.03
CA GLU A 170 7.29 13.64 12.95
C GLU A 170 7.62 14.50 11.72
N ALA A 171 7.08 14.20 10.53
CA ALA A 171 7.49 14.89 9.30
C ALA A 171 7.23 16.40 9.36
N LYS A 172 6.04 16.82 9.81
CA LYS A 172 5.71 18.24 9.97
C LYS A 172 6.61 18.93 10.99
N THR A 173 6.85 18.27 12.12
CA THR A 173 7.71 18.80 13.20
C THR A 173 9.14 18.96 12.72
N TYR A 174 9.68 17.96 12.03
CA TYR A 174 11.02 17.99 11.46
C TYR A 174 11.16 19.04 10.36
N MET A 175 10.19 19.17 9.46
CA MET A 175 10.22 20.20 8.42
C MET A 175 10.19 21.60 9.04
N LYS A 176 9.44 21.81 10.12
CA LYS A 176 9.44 23.08 10.86
C LYS A 176 10.81 23.38 11.48
N ILE A 177 11.49 22.39 12.07
CA ILE A 177 12.85 22.56 12.61
C ILE A 177 13.84 22.92 11.50
N LEU A 178 13.77 22.21 10.36
CA LEU A 178 14.58 22.49 9.18
C LEU A 178 14.35 23.90 8.63
N GLU A 179 13.10 24.30 8.47
CA GLU A 179 12.70 25.64 8.01
C GLU A 179 13.29 26.73 8.91
N THR A 180 13.24 26.55 10.23
CA THR A 180 13.83 27.52 11.19
C THR A 180 15.36 27.53 11.18
N SER A 181 16.01 26.47 10.70
CA SER A 181 17.47 26.33 10.69
C SER A 181 18.11 26.78 9.37
N LEU A 182 17.34 26.72 8.27
CA LEU A 182 17.77 27.13 6.93
C LEU A 182 17.88 28.65 6.84
N LYS A 183 19.04 29.14 6.39
CA LYS A 183 19.22 30.54 6.02
C LYS A 183 19.01 30.73 4.52
N LYS A 184 18.80 31.99 4.13
CA LYS A 184 18.73 32.36 2.71
C LYS A 184 20.07 32.05 2.04
N GLY A 185 20.05 31.19 1.02
CA GLY A 185 21.24 30.73 0.30
C GLY A 185 21.79 29.37 0.77
N ASP A 186 21.27 28.82 1.87
CA ASP A 186 21.55 27.43 2.25
C ASP A 186 20.85 26.47 1.28
N GLU A 187 21.44 25.29 1.08
CA GLU A 187 20.93 24.26 0.17
C GLU A 187 20.52 23.02 0.95
N LEU A 188 19.48 22.36 0.45
CA LEU A 188 18.96 21.12 1.01
C LEU A 188 19.15 20.00 0.00
N VAL A 189 20.00 19.03 0.36
CA VAL A 189 20.40 17.92 -0.49
C VAL A 189 19.68 16.64 -0.06
N LEU A 190 18.86 16.11 -0.96
CA LEU A 190 18.11 14.88 -0.78
C LEU A 190 18.90 13.70 -1.34
N GLN A 191 19.10 12.66 -0.54
CA GLN A 191 19.74 11.43 -1.02
C GLN A 191 18.86 10.61 -1.96
N SER A 192 17.55 10.87 -1.96
CA SER A 192 16.61 10.28 -2.91
C SER A 192 15.55 11.29 -3.32
N SER A 193 14.89 11.04 -4.43
CA SER A 193 13.77 11.86 -4.92
C SER A 193 12.48 11.72 -4.08
N THR A 194 12.37 10.69 -3.24
CA THR A 194 11.16 10.36 -2.46
C THR A 194 10.65 11.53 -1.59
N PRO A 195 11.48 12.19 -0.76
CA PRO A 195 11.03 13.32 0.06
C PRO A 195 10.85 14.64 -0.70
N TYR A 196 11.18 14.74 -1.99
CA TYR A 196 11.23 16.01 -2.73
C TYR A 196 9.95 16.84 -2.59
N PHE A 197 8.80 16.24 -2.91
CA PHE A 197 7.52 16.95 -2.82
C PHE A 197 7.09 17.24 -1.38
N VAL A 198 7.51 16.42 -0.42
CA VAL A 198 7.23 16.68 1.01
C VAL A 198 8.00 17.91 1.45
N VAL A 199 9.29 18.00 1.14
CA VAL A 199 10.11 19.17 1.47
C VAL A 199 9.57 20.41 0.78
N ARG A 200 9.31 20.37 -0.54
CA ARG A 200 8.76 21.52 -1.28
C ARG A 200 7.38 21.94 -0.80
N TYR A 201 6.58 21.03 -0.26
CA TYR A 201 5.27 21.35 0.32
C TYR A 201 5.41 22.11 1.64
N TYR A 202 6.34 21.72 2.51
CA TYR A 202 6.52 22.35 3.82
C TYR A 202 7.48 23.55 3.80
N ILE A 203 8.44 23.59 2.88
CA ILE A 203 9.47 24.63 2.75
C ILE A 203 9.55 25.07 1.27
N PRO A 204 8.57 25.84 0.78
CA PRO A 204 8.43 26.16 -0.63
C PRO A 204 9.60 26.99 -1.20
N ASP A 205 10.28 27.76 -0.36
CA ASP A 205 11.39 28.63 -0.75
C ASP A 205 12.77 27.98 -0.62
N ALA A 206 12.84 26.72 -0.15
CA ALA A 206 14.11 26.02 -0.03
C ALA A 206 14.72 25.71 -1.42
N HIS A 207 16.03 25.90 -1.52
CA HIS A 207 16.85 25.43 -2.62
C HIS A 207 17.10 23.93 -2.42
N VAL A 208 16.33 23.09 -3.11
CA VAL A 208 16.36 21.63 -2.95
C VAL A 208 17.07 20.98 -4.14
N LYS A 209 18.13 20.22 -3.86
CA LYS A 209 18.79 19.34 -4.82
C LYS A 209 18.59 17.88 -4.44
N ILE A 210 18.58 17.02 -5.44
CA ILE A 210 18.58 15.56 -5.29
C ILE A 210 19.96 15.09 -5.75
N ASP A 211 20.63 14.34 -4.90
CA ASP A 211 21.95 13.79 -5.18
C ASP A 211 21.90 12.92 -6.44
N SER A 212 22.78 13.28 -7.39
CA SER A 212 23.00 12.63 -8.68
C SER A 212 23.35 11.13 -8.60
N GLN A 213 23.71 10.61 -7.43
CA GLN A 213 24.01 9.18 -7.24
C GLN A 213 22.77 8.26 -7.20
N GLU A 214 21.56 8.80 -7.31
CA GLU A 214 20.31 8.04 -7.39
C GLU A 214 20.27 7.18 -8.69
N LYS A 215 20.92 6.01 -8.67
CA LYS A 215 20.93 5.04 -9.78
C LYS A 215 19.54 4.43 -9.98
N ASP A 216 19.03 4.52 -11.21
CA ASP A 216 17.90 3.77 -11.75
C ASP A 216 16.69 3.60 -10.83
N VAL A 217 16.04 4.71 -10.50
CA VAL A 217 14.70 4.62 -9.92
C VAL A 217 13.68 4.60 -11.06
N PRO A 218 12.76 3.61 -11.08
CA PRO A 218 11.69 3.48 -12.06
C PRO A 218 11.00 4.81 -12.38
N GLN A 219 10.79 5.08 -13.66
CA GLN A 219 10.09 6.28 -14.15
C GLN A 219 8.60 6.26 -13.77
N TYR A 220 8.17 6.41 -12.52
CA TYR A 220 6.73 6.49 -12.24
C TYR A 220 6.29 7.46 -11.14
N VAL A 221 5.10 8.02 -11.43
CA VAL A 221 4.27 9.07 -10.81
C VAL A 221 4.94 9.92 -9.72
N GLY A 222 5.53 11.03 -10.14
CA GLY A 222 6.10 12.04 -9.25
C GLY A 222 7.39 12.61 -9.84
N LYS A 223 8.33 11.75 -10.23
CA LYS A 223 9.62 12.19 -10.80
C LYS A 223 9.49 13.02 -12.06
N VAL A 224 8.50 12.73 -12.92
CA VAL A 224 8.24 13.53 -14.14
C VAL A 224 7.88 14.98 -13.80
N LEU A 225 7.37 15.23 -12.59
CA LEU A 225 7.05 16.56 -12.09
C LEU A 225 8.24 17.22 -11.38
N ILE A 226 9.32 16.49 -11.14
CA ILE A 226 10.55 17.04 -10.57
C ILE A 226 11.34 17.67 -11.72
N PRO A 227 11.68 18.96 -11.62
CA PRO A 227 12.37 19.64 -12.69
C PRO A 227 13.83 19.13 -12.78
N LYS A 228 14.39 19.08 -13.98
CA LYS A 228 15.69 18.42 -14.24
C LYS A 228 16.85 19.09 -13.50
N ASP A 229 16.75 20.39 -13.25
CA ASP A 229 17.71 21.20 -12.51
C ASP A 229 17.71 20.90 -11.00
N ALA A 230 16.68 20.23 -10.47
CA ALA A 230 16.69 19.72 -9.11
C ALA A 230 17.67 18.54 -8.95
N TYR A 231 18.06 17.87 -10.04
CA TYR A 231 19.07 16.80 -10.00
C TYR A 231 20.47 17.39 -10.20
N GLY A 232 21.40 17.06 -9.32
CA GLY A 232 22.78 17.52 -9.45
C GLY A 232 23.59 17.35 -8.18
N ARG A 233 24.89 17.65 -8.27
CA ARG A 233 25.72 17.80 -7.07
C ARG A 233 25.44 19.16 -6.45
N SER A 234 25.55 19.23 -5.12
CA SER A 234 25.57 20.52 -4.43
C SER A 234 26.80 21.31 -4.89
N GLU A 235 26.58 22.58 -5.23
CA GLU A 235 27.62 23.51 -5.69
C GLU A 235 27.85 24.62 -4.65
N LEU A 236 27.78 24.29 -3.36
CA LEU A 236 27.89 25.32 -2.34
C LEU A 236 29.31 25.89 -2.23
N VAL A 237 29.33 27.21 -2.12
CA VAL A 237 30.50 28.02 -1.80
C VAL A 237 30.30 28.59 -0.40
N TYR A 238 31.30 28.47 0.46
CA TYR A 238 31.31 29.05 1.81
C TYR A 238 30.89 30.53 1.76
N PRO A 239 30.04 31.03 2.67
CA PRO A 239 29.67 30.46 3.98
C PRO A 239 28.34 29.69 4.03
N ASN A 240 27.74 29.36 2.89
CA ASN A 240 26.42 28.69 2.84
C ASN A 240 26.53 27.22 3.27
N LYS A 241 25.50 26.70 3.95
CA LYS A 241 25.46 25.33 4.49
C LYS A 241 24.60 24.40 3.63
N SER A 242 25.00 23.13 3.58
CA SER A 242 24.20 22.04 3.00
C SER A 242 23.56 21.21 4.10
N PHE A 243 22.26 20.94 3.98
CA PHE A 243 21.52 20.03 4.86
C PHE A 243 21.19 18.74 4.10
N TYR A 244 21.60 17.60 4.65
CA TYR A 244 21.35 16.31 4.02
C TYR A 244 20.10 15.64 4.60
N ILE A 245 19.22 15.16 3.72
CA ILE A 245 18.04 14.38 4.10
C ILE A 245 18.13 13.00 3.46
N ASP A 246 18.15 11.97 4.30
CA ASP A 246 17.91 10.58 3.91
C ASP A 246 16.42 10.26 4.12
N ALA A 247 15.86 9.41 3.26
CA ALA A 247 14.47 8.97 3.28
C ALA A 247 14.07 8.28 4.60
N GLN A 248 15.04 7.81 5.39
CA GLN A 248 14.80 7.14 6.68
C GLN A 248 15.24 7.96 7.90
N ARG A 249 16.13 8.96 7.75
CA ARG A 249 16.62 9.82 8.84
C ARG A 249 17.08 11.19 8.28
N ILE A 250 16.75 12.27 8.99
CA ILE A 250 17.37 13.58 8.70
C ILE A 250 18.70 13.63 9.44
N GLN A 251 19.82 13.56 8.71
CA GLN A 251 21.15 13.74 9.28
C GLN A 251 21.67 15.13 8.90
N VAL A 252 21.70 16.04 9.86
CA VAL A 252 22.28 17.37 9.67
C VAL A 252 23.80 17.24 9.70
N ASN A 253 24.40 17.04 8.53
CA ASN A 253 25.86 17.11 8.36
C ASN A 253 26.21 18.51 7.87
N SER A 254 26.63 19.40 8.77
CA SER A 254 27.31 20.62 8.36
C SER A 254 28.75 20.27 7.99
N LEU A 255 29.06 20.24 6.71
CA LEU A 255 30.46 20.30 6.26
C LEU A 255 30.96 21.73 6.55
N PHE A 256 32.00 21.83 7.36
CA PHE A 256 32.77 23.06 7.57
C PHE A 256 33.88 23.14 6.53
#